data_AF-A0ABD2RZ30-F1
#
_entry.id   AF-A0ABD2RZ30-F1
#
_cell.length_a   1.000
_cell.length_b   1.000
_cell.length_c   1.000
_cell.angle_alpha   90.00
_cell.angle_beta   90.00
_cell.angle_gamma   90.00
#
_symmetry.space_group_name_H-M   'P 1'
#
loop_
_entity.id
_entity.type
_entity.pdbx_description
1 polymer ?
#
loop_
_entity_poly.entity_id
_entity_poly.type
_entity_poly.pdbx_seq_one_letter_code
_entity_poly.pdbx_strand_id
1 'polypeptide(L)'
;MFEALAFGSSAMCGRDAFWFWVISAVPFYFATWESYFTNTLVLPVVNGPTEGLMLIYVSHFFTALVGSEWWAQPFGKSMPLVSWVPFLNEIPTNKAVLLLMVVFAVIPTVYCNINNVHKVVQATKGSMPRALAMLYPFVVLLGGVLLWDYLSPSNLMKNYPHLVVVGTGLAFGFLVGRLILAHLCDEPKGLKTNMCMSLLCLPFAVANALTARLNDGVPMVDEFWVLLAYTAYSGITSALAIQMDMICSFVELYLENF
;
A
#
# COMPACT_ATOMS: atom_id res chain seq x y z
N MET A 1 2.42 -4.67 5.86
CA MET A 1 2.72 -3.48 6.69
C MET A 1 3.83 -3.76 7.68
N PHE A 2 3.61 -4.59 8.70
CA PHE A 2 4.66 -4.97 9.67
C PHE A 2 5.89 -5.58 9.00
N GLU A 3 5.69 -6.44 8.00
CA GLU A 3 6.79 -7.02 7.22
C GLU A 3 7.60 -5.98 6.42
N ALA A 4 6.95 -4.97 5.85
CA ALA A 4 7.65 -3.89 5.15
C ALA A 4 8.48 -3.04 6.12
N LEU A 5 8.03 -2.89 7.37
CA LEU A 5 8.78 -2.24 8.43
C LEU A 5 9.93 -3.11 8.96
N ALA A 6 9.70 -4.41 9.10
CA ALA A 6 10.73 -5.37 9.51
C ALA A 6 11.86 -5.42 8.46
N PHE A 7 11.49 -5.56 7.19
CA PHE A 7 12.44 -5.50 6.07
C PHE A 7 13.10 -4.12 5.98
N GLY A 8 12.34 -3.03 6.07
CA GLY A 8 12.89 -1.67 6.02
C GLY A 8 13.87 -1.36 7.15
N SER A 9 13.66 -1.96 8.33
CA SER A 9 14.61 -1.90 9.46
C SER A 9 15.88 -2.71 9.15
N SER A 10 15.73 -3.93 8.62
CA SER A 10 16.85 -4.82 8.29
C SER A 10 17.71 -4.30 7.13
N ALA A 11 17.07 -3.68 6.13
CA ALA A 11 17.71 -3.14 4.93
C ALA A 11 18.09 -1.65 5.06
N MET A 12 18.03 -1.08 6.28
CA MET A 12 18.39 0.32 6.57
C MET A 12 17.69 1.33 5.64
N CYS A 13 16.43 1.09 5.31
CA CYS A 13 15.71 1.88 4.32
C CYS A 13 15.32 3.27 4.84
N GLY A 14 15.20 3.48 6.16
CA GLY A 14 14.83 4.78 6.74
C GLY A 14 13.55 5.35 6.09
N ARG A 15 13.66 6.51 5.43
CA ARG A 15 12.57 7.14 4.66
C ARG A 15 12.04 6.24 3.53
N ASP A 16 12.90 5.42 2.93
CA ASP A 16 12.55 4.57 1.80
C ASP A 16 11.68 3.37 2.22
N ALA A 17 11.52 3.10 3.52
CA ALA A 17 10.62 2.06 4.02
C ALA A 17 9.16 2.25 3.56
N PHE A 18 8.71 3.52 3.44
CA PHE A 18 7.39 3.82 2.86
C PHE A 18 7.29 3.36 1.41
N TRP A 19 8.33 3.59 0.60
CA TRP A 19 8.34 3.18 -0.81
C TRP A 19 8.35 1.66 -0.95
N PHE A 20 9.08 0.94 -0.09
CA PHE A 20 9.03 -0.53 -0.04
C PHE A 20 7.62 -1.05 0.29
N TRP A 21 6.89 -0.35 1.16
CA TRP A 21 5.49 -0.65 1.40
C TRP A 21 4.62 -0.36 0.16
N VAL A 22 4.82 0.78 -0.53
CA VAL A 22 4.06 1.15 -1.74
C VAL A 22 4.23 0.12 -2.87
N ILE A 23 5.45 -0.34 -3.14
CA ILE A 23 5.71 -1.31 -4.21
C ILE A 23 5.08 -2.69 -3.94
N SER A 24 4.73 -2.99 -2.69
CA SER A 24 3.96 -4.18 -2.32
C SER A 24 2.45 -3.91 -2.36
N ALA A 25 2.01 -2.75 -1.85
CA ALA A 25 0.61 -2.38 -1.74
C ALA A 25 -0.06 -2.17 -3.11
N VAL A 26 0.61 -1.50 -4.05
CA VAL A 26 0.08 -1.22 -5.40
C VAL A 26 -0.28 -2.49 -6.18
N PRO A 27 0.66 -3.42 -6.46
CA PRO A 27 0.33 -4.62 -7.22
C PRO A 27 -0.72 -5.49 -6.50
N PHE A 28 -0.67 -5.56 -5.18
CA PHE A 28 -1.67 -6.28 -4.38
C PHE A 28 -3.07 -5.70 -4.56
N TYR A 29 -3.24 -4.38 -4.43
CA TYR A 29 -4.54 -3.73 -4.62
C TYR A 29 -5.09 -3.95 -6.03
N PHE A 30 -4.25 -3.81 -7.05
CA PHE A 30 -4.65 -4.06 -8.43
C PHE A 30 -5.03 -5.52 -8.67
N ALA A 31 -4.35 -6.49 -8.03
CA ALA A 31 -4.70 -7.91 -8.13
C ALA A 31 -6.03 -8.22 -7.43
N THR A 32 -6.28 -7.62 -6.25
CA THR A 32 -7.59 -7.74 -5.57
C THR A 32 -8.70 -7.11 -6.42
N TRP A 33 -8.44 -5.95 -7.02
CA TRP A 33 -9.38 -5.30 -7.94
C TRP A 33 -9.65 -6.15 -9.18
N GLU A 34 -8.63 -6.77 -9.77
CA GLU A 34 -8.83 -7.71 -10.86
C GLU A 34 -9.69 -8.90 -10.45
N SER A 35 -9.40 -9.52 -9.31
CA SER A 35 -10.19 -10.65 -8.78
C SER A 35 -11.67 -10.28 -8.63
N TYR A 36 -11.95 -9.07 -8.13
CA TYR A 36 -13.32 -8.56 -7.98
C TYR A 36 -14.09 -8.50 -9.32
N PHE A 37 -13.40 -8.21 -10.44
CA PHE A 37 -14.06 -8.14 -11.75
C PHE A 37 -14.09 -9.48 -12.50
N THR A 38 -13.04 -10.29 -12.36
CA THR A 38 -12.83 -11.52 -13.12
C THR A 38 -13.43 -12.76 -12.44
N ASN A 39 -13.78 -12.69 -11.16
CA ASN A 39 -14.23 -13.82 -10.32
C ASN A 39 -13.22 -14.97 -10.28
N THR A 40 -11.98 -14.72 -10.67
CA THR A 40 -10.88 -15.66 -10.60
C THR A 40 -9.78 -15.00 -9.81
N LEU A 41 -9.47 -15.55 -8.63
CA LEU A 41 -8.30 -15.15 -7.87
C LEU A 41 -7.07 -15.76 -8.53
N VAL A 42 -6.65 -15.22 -9.68
CA VAL A 42 -5.35 -15.55 -10.27
C VAL A 42 -4.31 -14.75 -9.47
N LEU A 43 -3.93 -15.26 -8.30
CA LEU A 43 -2.70 -14.80 -7.66
C LEU A 43 -1.55 -15.18 -8.60
N PRO A 44 -0.74 -14.22 -9.06
CA PRO A 44 0.52 -14.58 -9.70
C PRO A 44 1.31 -15.47 -8.74
N VAL A 45 1.89 -16.58 -9.21
CA VAL A 45 2.71 -17.58 -8.45
C VAL A 45 3.98 -16.99 -7.80
N VAL A 46 4.11 -15.66 -7.81
CA VAL A 46 5.21 -14.93 -7.15
C VAL A 46 4.66 -13.80 -6.24
N ASN A 47 3.34 -13.57 -6.21
CA ASN A 47 2.69 -12.49 -5.47
C ASN A 47 1.57 -12.99 -4.54
N GLY A 48 1.50 -14.30 -4.28
CA GLY A 48 0.62 -14.83 -3.23
C GLY A 48 1.05 -14.34 -1.84
N PRO A 49 0.12 -14.17 -0.88
CA PRO A 49 0.47 -13.77 0.49
C PRO A 49 1.55 -14.67 1.13
N THR A 50 1.50 -15.96 0.84
CA THR A 50 2.46 -16.96 1.35
C THR A 50 3.84 -16.85 0.67
N GLU A 51 3.88 -16.62 -0.64
CA GLU A 51 5.13 -16.48 -1.40
C GLU A 51 5.83 -15.16 -1.07
N GLY A 52 5.07 -14.08 -0.91
CA GLY A 52 5.58 -12.79 -0.47
C GLY A 52 6.23 -12.86 0.91
N LEU A 53 5.63 -13.58 1.87
CA LEU A 53 6.24 -13.84 3.18
C LEU A 53 7.52 -14.68 3.07
N MET A 54 7.53 -15.71 2.24
CA MET A 54 8.73 -16.52 2.01
C MET A 54 9.88 -15.68 1.45
N LEU A 55 9.61 -14.79 0.48
CA LEU A 55 10.60 -13.87 -0.06
C LEU A 55 11.18 -12.92 1.00
N ILE A 56 10.34 -12.44 1.91
CA ILE A 56 10.76 -11.59 3.03
C ILE A 56 11.63 -12.37 4.02
N TYR A 57 11.29 -13.62 4.35
CA TYR A 57 12.13 -14.45 5.21
C TYR A 57 13.49 -14.78 4.58
N VAL A 58 13.51 -15.09 3.29
CA VAL A 58 14.76 -15.32 2.55
C VAL A 58 15.60 -14.04 2.54
N SER A 59 14.99 -12.88 2.35
CA SER A 59 15.72 -11.60 2.36
C SER A 59 16.27 -11.25 3.74
N HIS A 60 15.56 -11.56 4.82
CA HIS A 60 16.07 -11.44 6.19
C HIS A 60 17.25 -12.38 6.46
N PHE A 61 17.15 -13.65 6.05
CA PHE A 61 18.25 -14.60 6.20
C PHE A 61 19.48 -14.18 5.40
N PHE A 62 19.29 -13.73 4.17
CA PHE A 62 20.36 -13.15 3.36
C PHE A 62 21.00 -11.95 4.05
N THR A 63 20.20 -11.02 4.56
CA THR A 63 20.68 -9.83 5.28
C THR A 63 21.47 -10.19 6.54
N ALA A 64 21.07 -11.26 7.24
CA ALA A 64 21.81 -11.77 8.39
C ALA A 64 23.20 -12.30 8.01
N LEU A 65 23.37 -12.82 6.79
CA LEU A 65 24.66 -13.32 6.30
C LEU A 65 25.57 -12.20 5.76
N VAL A 66 25.03 -11.27 4.98
CA VAL A 66 25.83 -10.21 4.32
C VAL A 66 25.98 -8.94 5.17
N GLY A 67 25.19 -8.79 6.22
CA GLY A 67 25.10 -7.60 7.03
C GLY A 67 24.16 -6.53 6.45
N SER A 68 23.59 -5.71 7.32
CA SER A 68 22.65 -4.65 6.92
C SER A 68 23.31 -3.54 6.08
N GLU A 69 24.61 -3.30 6.28
CA GLU A 69 25.39 -2.32 5.51
C GLU A 69 25.43 -2.61 4.00
N TRP A 70 25.27 -3.88 3.62
CA TRP A 70 25.18 -4.31 2.22
C TRP A 70 24.06 -3.59 1.45
N TRP A 71 22.96 -3.24 2.13
CA TRP A 71 21.84 -2.52 1.52
C TRP A 71 22.12 -1.02 1.34
N ALA A 72 22.98 -0.44 2.18
CA ALA A 72 23.29 0.98 2.16
C ALA A 72 24.48 1.33 1.25
N GLN A 73 25.37 0.37 0.97
CA GLN A 73 26.51 0.61 0.09
C GLN A 73 26.11 0.75 -1.40
N PRO A 74 26.96 1.38 -2.24
CA PRO A 74 26.71 1.52 -3.68
C PRO A 74 26.47 0.17 -4.36
N PHE A 75 25.50 0.11 -5.26
CA PHE A 75 25.05 -1.13 -5.90
C PHE A 75 26.18 -1.90 -6.59
N GLY A 76 27.12 -1.22 -7.25
CA GLY A 76 28.21 -1.93 -7.93
C GLY A 76 29.22 -2.57 -6.98
N LYS A 77 29.29 -2.14 -5.71
CA LYS A 77 30.04 -2.86 -4.67
C LYS A 77 29.29 -4.10 -4.19
N SER A 78 27.96 -4.00 -4.07
CA SER A 78 27.08 -5.10 -3.66
C SER A 78 26.95 -6.19 -4.72
N MET A 79 26.88 -5.81 -5.99
CA MET A 79 26.71 -6.70 -7.14
C MET A 79 27.76 -6.40 -8.23
N PRO A 80 29.03 -6.82 -8.04
CA PRO A 80 30.13 -6.51 -8.96
C PRO A 80 29.88 -7.01 -10.38
N LEU A 81 29.13 -8.10 -10.52
CA LEU A 81 28.78 -8.72 -11.82
C LEU A 81 27.88 -7.82 -12.69
N VAL A 82 27.11 -6.91 -12.09
CA VAL A 82 26.17 -6.01 -12.78
C VAL A 82 26.65 -4.54 -12.71
N SER A 83 27.89 -4.33 -12.25
CA SER A 83 28.49 -3.00 -12.08
C SER A 83 28.70 -2.23 -13.40
N TRP A 84 28.57 -2.92 -14.54
CA TRP A 84 28.69 -2.32 -15.87
C TRP A 84 27.55 -1.36 -16.22
N VAL A 85 26.44 -1.34 -15.45
CA VAL A 85 25.34 -0.39 -15.63
C VAL A 85 25.62 0.90 -14.83
N PRO A 86 26.08 1.99 -15.46
CA PRO A 86 26.59 3.16 -14.73
C PRO A 86 25.52 3.87 -13.90
N PHE A 87 24.26 3.86 -14.35
CA PHE A 87 23.15 4.50 -13.64
C PHE A 87 22.82 3.83 -12.30
N LEU A 88 22.99 2.50 -12.21
CA LEU A 88 22.70 1.76 -10.99
C LEU A 88 23.91 1.72 -10.05
N ASN A 89 25.13 1.81 -10.59
CA ASN A 89 26.36 1.53 -9.84
C ASN A 89 26.56 2.47 -8.64
N GLU A 90 26.26 3.76 -8.80
CA GLU A 90 26.50 4.78 -7.75
C GLU A 90 25.35 4.93 -6.74
N ILE A 91 24.16 4.41 -7.04
CA ILE A 91 23.03 4.52 -6.10
C ILE A 91 23.12 3.45 -4.99
N PRO A 92 22.61 3.75 -3.79
CA PRO A 92 22.48 2.76 -2.72
C PRO A 92 21.72 1.51 -3.17
N THR A 93 22.17 0.34 -2.71
CA THR A 93 21.63 -0.96 -3.14
C THR A 93 20.14 -1.10 -2.86
N ASN A 94 19.65 -0.62 -1.72
CA ASN A 94 18.22 -0.59 -1.39
C ASN A 94 17.39 0.20 -2.42
N LYS A 95 17.87 1.36 -2.88
CA LYS A 95 17.21 2.17 -3.92
C LYS A 95 17.27 1.51 -5.29
N ALA A 96 18.40 0.88 -5.63
CA ALA A 96 18.52 0.10 -6.87
C ALA A 96 17.51 -1.05 -6.89
N VAL A 97 17.40 -1.81 -5.81
CA VAL A 97 16.44 -2.91 -5.69
C VAL A 97 15.00 -2.40 -5.77
N LEU A 98 14.68 -1.29 -5.08
CA LEU A 98 13.37 -0.65 -5.19
C LEU A 98 13.03 -0.29 -6.64
N LEU A 99 13.96 0.37 -7.35
CA LEU A 99 13.78 0.76 -8.76
C LEU A 99 13.58 -0.46 -9.66
N LEU A 100 14.40 -1.49 -9.50
CA LEU A 100 14.30 -2.73 -10.26
C LEU A 100 12.95 -3.42 -10.02
N MET A 101 12.48 -3.47 -8.78
CA MET A 101 11.15 -4.02 -8.46
C MET A 101 10.03 -3.21 -9.11
N VAL A 102 10.11 -1.88 -9.13
CA VAL A 102 9.12 -1.05 -9.83
C VAL A 102 9.07 -1.38 -11.32
N VAL A 103 10.23 -1.39 -11.97
CA VAL A 103 10.34 -1.57 -13.43
C VAL A 103 9.96 -2.98 -13.87
N PHE A 104 10.43 -4.00 -13.18
CA PHE A 104 10.30 -5.40 -13.62
C PHE A 104 9.16 -6.17 -12.95
N ALA A 105 8.67 -5.74 -11.78
CA ALA A 105 7.60 -6.44 -11.08
C ALA A 105 6.31 -5.61 -11.03
N VAL A 106 6.35 -4.39 -10.49
CA VAL A 106 5.13 -3.59 -10.25
C VAL A 106 4.47 -3.15 -11.55
N ILE A 107 5.21 -2.50 -12.46
CA ILE A 107 4.64 -1.98 -13.72
C ILE A 107 4.04 -3.11 -14.57
N PRO A 108 4.74 -4.24 -14.84
CA PRO A 108 4.15 -5.33 -15.61
C PRO A 108 2.92 -5.94 -14.94
N THR A 109 2.93 -6.10 -13.61
CA THR A 109 1.79 -6.64 -12.87
C THR A 109 0.57 -5.74 -13.01
N VAL A 110 0.71 -4.44 -12.73
CA VAL A 110 -0.38 -3.46 -12.85
C VAL A 110 -0.93 -3.42 -14.28
N TYR A 111 -0.06 -3.45 -15.28
CA TYR A 111 -0.45 -3.47 -16.69
C TYR A 111 -1.27 -4.72 -17.05
N CYS A 112 -0.83 -5.90 -16.62
CA CYS A 112 -1.56 -7.15 -16.83
C CYS A 112 -2.95 -7.10 -16.17
N ASN A 113 -3.02 -6.66 -14.92
CA ASN A 113 -4.28 -6.60 -14.16
C ASN A 113 -5.29 -5.65 -14.82
N ILE A 114 -4.85 -4.48 -15.27
CA ILE A 114 -5.71 -3.52 -16.02
C ILE A 114 -6.22 -4.15 -17.32
N ASN A 115 -5.36 -4.81 -18.08
CA ASN A 115 -5.73 -5.44 -19.34
C ASN A 115 -6.76 -6.57 -19.14
N ASN A 116 -6.60 -7.36 -18.09
CA ASN A 116 -7.52 -8.46 -17.78
C ASN A 116 -8.90 -7.94 -17.37
N VAL A 117 -8.95 -6.92 -16.49
CA VAL A 117 -10.23 -6.27 -16.15
C VAL A 117 -10.87 -5.63 -17.37
N HIS A 118 -10.09 -4.95 -18.21
CA HIS A 118 -10.61 -4.32 -19.42
C HIS A 118 -11.28 -5.34 -20.36
N LYS A 119 -10.66 -6.51 -20.57
CA LYS A 119 -11.25 -7.60 -21.37
C LYS A 119 -12.58 -8.08 -20.78
N VAL A 120 -12.66 -8.29 -19.47
CA VAL A 120 -13.89 -8.77 -18.81
C VAL A 120 -14.98 -7.71 -18.81
N VAL A 121 -14.64 -6.45 -18.57
CA VAL A 121 -15.59 -5.33 -18.61
C VAL A 121 -16.16 -5.17 -20.02
N GLN A 122 -15.33 -5.31 -21.07
CA GLN A 122 -15.82 -5.27 -22.45
C GLN A 122 -16.73 -6.47 -22.78
N ALA A 123 -16.33 -7.69 -22.40
CA ALA A 123 -17.12 -8.90 -22.65
C ALA A 123 -18.49 -8.85 -21.94
N THR A 124 -18.56 -8.25 -20.75
CA THR A 124 -19.79 -8.11 -19.96
C THR A 124 -20.60 -6.85 -20.30
N LYS A 125 -20.18 -6.05 -21.29
CA LYS A 125 -20.77 -4.74 -21.63
C LYS A 125 -20.84 -3.80 -20.41
N GLY A 126 -19.92 -3.94 -19.47
CA GLY A 126 -19.79 -3.11 -18.29
C GLY A 126 -19.15 -1.75 -18.59
N SER A 127 -19.10 -0.89 -17.57
CA SER A 127 -18.49 0.44 -17.68
C SER A 127 -17.07 0.45 -17.08
N MET A 128 -16.06 0.67 -17.92
CA MET A 128 -14.66 0.79 -17.49
C MET A 128 -14.42 1.98 -16.54
N PRO A 129 -15.01 3.18 -16.75
CA PRO A 129 -14.91 4.27 -15.78
C PRO A 129 -15.43 3.90 -14.39
N ARG A 130 -16.51 3.10 -14.31
CA ARG A 130 -17.06 2.63 -13.03
C ARG A 130 -16.13 1.63 -12.35
N ALA A 131 -15.42 0.82 -13.13
CA ALA A 131 -14.40 -0.08 -12.62
C ALA A 131 -13.18 0.70 -12.07
N LEU A 132 -12.69 1.69 -12.82
CA LEU A 132 -11.60 2.56 -12.39
C LEU A 132 -11.96 3.44 -11.19
N ALA A 133 -13.23 3.84 -11.06
CA ALA A 133 -13.70 4.60 -9.90
C ALA A 133 -13.50 3.85 -8.57
N MET A 134 -13.44 2.52 -8.59
CA MET A 134 -13.12 1.73 -7.39
C MET A 134 -11.65 1.85 -6.95
N LEU A 135 -10.75 2.27 -7.84
CA LEU A 135 -9.35 2.55 -7.50
C LEU A 135 -9.17 3.92 -6.83
N TYR A 136 -10.16 4.80 -6.94
CA TYR A 136 -10.11 6.16 -6.42
C TYR A 136 -9.73 6.25 -4.93
N PRO A 137 -10.32 5.47 -4.00
CA PRO A 137 -9.96 5.55 -2.59
C PRO A 137 -8.49 5.24 -2.31
N PHE A 138 -7.92 4.28 -3.05
CA PHE A 138 -6.50 3.93 -2.92
C PHE A 138 -5.58 5.03 -3.47
N VAL A 139 -5.94 5.64 -4.61
CA VAL A 139 -5.21 6.79 -5.17
C VAL A 139 -5.26 7.99 -4.21
N VAL A 140 -6.42 8.27 -3.61
CA VAL A 140 -6.58 9.34 -2.61
C VAL A 140 -5.78 9.04 -1.35
N LEU A 141 -5.73 7.79 -0.90
CA LEU A 141 -4.88 7.38 0.23
C LEU A 141 -3.41 7.69 -0.03
N LEU A 142 -2.86 7.19 -1.14
CA LEU A 142 -1.44 7.39 -1.48
C LEU A 142 -1.13 8.86 -1.75
N GLY A 143 -1.93 9.52 -2.59
CA GLY A 143 -1.75 10.92 -2.94
C GLY A 143 -1.92 11.85 -1.73
N GLY A 144 -2.87 11.56 -0.85
CA GLY A 144 -3.11 12.32 0.37
C GLY A 144 -1.96 12.23 1.36
N VAL A 145 -1.41 11.02 1.58
CA VAL A 145 -0.25 10.82 2.47
C VAL A 145 1.01 11.47 1.88
N LEU A 146 1.25 11.36 0.57
CA LEU A 146 2.38 12.00 -0.10
C LEU A 146 2.26 13.54 -0.06
N LEU A 147 1.07 14.07 -0.30
CA LEU A 147 0.80 15.50 -0.19
C LEU A 147 1.00 15.99 1.25
N TRP A 148 0.58 15.20 2.24
CA TRP A 148 0.79 15.51 3.64
C TRP A 148 2.29 15.54 4.00
N ASP A 149 3.08 14.54 3.60
CA ASP A 149 4.54 14.54 3.83
C ASP A 149 5.23 15.72 3.14
N TYR A 150 4.80 16.07 1.91
CA TYR A 150 5.35 17.20 1.17
C TYR A 150 5.08 18.55 1.85
N LEU A 151 3.84 18.75 2.32
CA LEU A 151 3.44 19.98 3.00
C LEU A 151 3.97 20.04 4.45
N SER A 152 4.23 18.90 5.07
CA SER A 152 4.67 18.81 6.46
C SER A 152 6.00 19.55 6.70
N PRO A 153 6.09 20.46 7.70
CA PRO A 153 7.36 21.03 8.13
C PRO A 153 8.27 20.00 8.80
N SER A 154 7.70 18.98 9.48
CA SER A 154 8.49 17.99 10.20
C SER A 154 8.99 16.82 9.35
N ASN A 155 8.66 16.73 8.05
CA ASN A 155 9.04 15.60 7.19
C ASN A 155 8.67 14.24 7.81
N LEU A 156 7.37 13.96 7.86
CA LEU A 156 6.78 12.80 8.53
C LEU A 156 7.45 11.46 8.19
N MET A 157 7.73 11.19 6.92
CA MET A 157 8.33 9.93 6.48
C MET A 157 9.78 9.77 6.96
N LYS A 158 10.46 10.87 7.30
CA LYS A 158 11.82 10.82 7.85
C LYS A 158 11.81 10.65 9.36
N ASN A 159 10.96 11.40 10.06
CA ASN A 159 10.96 11.46 11.52
C ASN A 159 10.05 10.42 12.18
N TYR A 160 8.97 10.01 11.52
CA TYR A 160 8.00 9.03 12.02
C TYR A 160 7.67 7.93 10.99
N PRO A 161 8.66 7.28 10.35
CA PRO A 161 8.43 6.31 9.27
C PRO A 161 7.53 5.15 9.70
N HIS A 162 7.71 4.66 10.94
CA HIS A 162 6.91 3.57 11.48
C HIS A 162 5.43 3.94 11.60
N LEU A 163 5.11 5.10 12.20
CA LEU A 163 3.73 5.53 12.38
C LEU A 163 3.05 5.81 11.04
N VAL A 164 3.75 6.42 10.07
CA VAL A 164 3.20 6.66 8.73
C VAL A 164 2.86 5.34 8.05
N VAL A 165 3.79 4.38 8.00
CA VAL A 165 3.53 3.07 7.38
C VAL A 165 2.44 2.30 8.14
N VAL A 166 2.40 2.38 9.47
CA VAL A 166 1.35 1.74 10.28
C VAL A 166 -0.02 2.33 9.97
N GLY A 167 -0.18 3.65 10.06
CA GLY A 167 -1.45 4.33 9.80
C GLY A 167 -1.94 4.10 8.38
N THR A 168 -1.07 4.30 7.38
CA THR A 168 -1.42 4.09 5.98
C THR A 168 -1.67 2.62 5.66
N GLY A 169 -0.92 1.70 6.26
CA GLY A 169 -1.13 0.26 6.09
C GLY A 169 -2.45 -0.24 6.69
N LEU A 170 -2.90 0.33 7.82
CA LEU A 170 -4.23 0.05 8.39
C LEU A 170 -5.34 0.58 7.46
N ALA A 171 -5.23 1.82 7.01
CA ALA A 171 -6.18 2.40 6.05
C ALA A 171 -6.27 1.59 4.75
N PHE A 172 -5.11 1.14 4.24
CA PHE A 172 -5.03 0.23 3.11
C PHE A 172 -5.69 -1.12 3.38
N GLY A 173 -5.47 -1.71 4.56
CA GLY A 173 -6.09 -2.96 4.98
C GLY A 173 -7.62 -2.87 4.97
N PHE A 174 -8.18 -1.76 5.46
CA PHE A 174 -9.62 -1.49 5.36
C PHE A 174 -10.10 -1.46 3.90
N LEU A 175 -9.39 -0.76 3.00
CA LEU A 175 -9.78 -0.66 1.59
C LEU A 175 -9.77 -2.02 0.88
N VAL A 176 -8.71 -2.82 1.08
CA VAL A 176 -8.62 -4.16 0.49
C VAL A 176 -9.67 -5.09 1.12
N GLY A 177 -9.83 -5.06 2.45
CA GLY A 177 -10.83 -5.88 3.14
C GLY A 177 -12.24 -5.64 2.62
N ARG A 178 -12.62 -4.37 2.41
CA ARG A 178 -13.91 -4.01 1.80
C ARG A 178 -14.05 -4.48 0.36
N LEU A 179 -12.97 -4.47 -0.42
CA LEU A 179 -12.98 -4.94 -1.80
C LEU A 179 -13.14 -6.46 -1.88
N ILE A 180 -12.46 -7.20 -0.99
CA ILE A 180 -12.60 -8.65 -0.86
C ILE A 180 -14.02 -9.01 -0.41
N LEU A 181 -14.56 -8.33 0.61
CA LEU A 181 -15.91 -8.59 1.06
C LEU A 181 -16.94 -8.29 -0.02
N ALA A 182 -16.81 -7.15 -0.70
CA ALA A 182 -17.70 -6.80 -1.80
C ALA A 182 -17.66 -7.87 -2.90
N HIS A 183 -16.52 -8.54 -3.11
CA HIS A 183 -16.42 -9.67 -4.01
C HIS A 183 -17.18 -10.89 -3.48
N LEU A 184 -16.97 -11.25 -2.20
CA LEU A 184 -17.56 -12.42 -1.56
C LEU A 184 -19.09 -12.33 -1.40
N CYS A 185 -19.60 -11.14 -1.13
CA CYS A 185 -21.04 -10.86 -0.99
C CYS A 185 -21.70 -10.48 -2.32
N ASP A 186 -21.01 -10.64 -3.46
CA ASP A 186 -21.48 -10.26 -4.80
C ASP A 186 -22.08 -8.83 -4.86
N GLU A 187 -21.49 -7.90 -4.10
CA GLU A 187 -21.98 -6.53 -4.03
C GLU A 187 -21.95 -5.87 -5.43
N PRO A 188 -22.93 -5.01 -5.76
CA PRO A 188 -22.99 -4.39 -7.07
C PRO A 188 -21.78 -3.48 -7.31
N LYS A 189 -21.11 -3.74 -8.43
CA LYS A 189 -19.90 -3.06 -8.91
C LYS A 189 -20.04 -1.53 -8.85
N GLY A 190 -19.07 -0.83 -8.25
CA GLY A 190 -19.04 0.65 -8.21
C GLY A 190 -18.46 1.22 -6.92
N LEU A 191 -18.13 2.51 -6.95
CA LEU A 191 -17.61 3.24 -5.79
C LEU A 191 -18.69 3.35 -4.71
N LYS A 192 -18.34 2.95 -3.49
CA LYS A 192 -19.20 3.06 -2.31
C LYS A 192 -18.65 4.11 -1.37
N THR A 193 -19.54 4.94 -0.80
CA THR A 193 -19.19 5.99 0.16
C THR A 193 -18.46 5.43 1.39
N ASN A 194 -18.81 4.21 1.80
CA ASN A 194 -18.18 3.53 2.93
C ASN A 194 -16.69 3.22 2.70
N MET A 195 -16.24 3.05 1.45
CA MET A 195 -14.82 2.86 1.13
C MET A 195 -13.99 4.11 1.46
N CYS A 196 -14.59 5.30 1.41
CA CYS A 196 -13.91 6.56 1.70
C CYS A 196 -13.84 6.90 3.20
N MET A 197 -14.51 6.14 4.09
CA MET A 197 -14.54 6.43 5.52
C MET A 197 -13.15 6.45 6.14
N SER A 198 -12.29 5.49 5.77
CA SER A 198 -10.90 5.45 6.24
C SER A 198 -10.06 6.68 5.84
N LEU A 199 -10.49 7.44 4.84
CA LEU A 199 -9.79 8.62 4.32
C LEU A 199 -10.20 9.92 5.01
N LEU A 200 -11.22 9.91 5.88
CA LEU A 200 -11.79 11.13 6.47
C LEU A 200 -10.78 11.96 7.28
N CYS A 201 -9.76 11.34 7.85
CA CYS A 201 -8.71 12.04 8.57
C CYS A 201 -7.68 12.73 7.65
N LEU A 202 -7.55 12.33 6.38
CA LEU A 202 -6.54 12.86 5.47
C LEU A 202 -6.76 14.34 5.10
N PRO A 203 -7.97 14.81 4.75
CA PRO A 203 -8.21 16.23 4.49
C PRO A 203 -7.83 17.13 5.67
N PHE A 204 -8.14 16.70 6.91
CA PHE A 204 -7.78 17.43 8.12
C PHE A 204 -6.26 17.50 8.29
N ALA A 205 -5.58 16.36 8.11
CA ALA A 205 -4.12 16.28 8.19
C ALA A 205 -3.41 17.17 7.14
N VAL A 206 -3.87 17.14 5.89
CA VAL A 206 -3.38 18.00 4.81
C VAL A 206 -3.66 19.48 5.12
N ALA A 207 -4.84 19.81 5.61
CA ALA A 207 -5.18 21.19 6.00
C ALA A 207 -4.30 21.69 7.15
N ASN A 208 -4.03 20.87 8.16
CA ASN A 208 -3.13 21.23 9.26
C ASN A 208 -1.69 21.50 8.79
N ALA A 209 -1.16 20.66 7.89
CA ALA A 209 0.16 20.86 7.31
C ALA A 209 0.21 22.08 6.38
N LEU A 210 -0.87 22.34 5.64
CA LEU A 210 -0.98 23.55 4.80
C LEU A 210 -0.99 24.82 5.65
N THR A 211 -1.75 24.84 6.76
CA THR A 211 -1.74 25.95 7.72
C THR A 211 -0.34 26.17 8.29
N ALA A 212 0.40 25.11 8.59
CA ALA A 212 1.79 25.22 9.05
C ALA A 212 2.68 25.92 8.02
N ARG A 213 2.54 25.58 6.72
CA ARG A 213 3.28 26.25 5.64
C ARG A 213 2.93 27.73 5.49
N LEU A 214 1.67 28.09 5.73
CA LEU A 214 1.19 29.47 5.64
C LEU A 214 1.57 30.31 6.88
N ASN A 215 1.85 29.67 8.02
CA ASN A 215 2.11 30.32 9.30
C ASN A 215 3.57 30.12 9.76
N ASP A 216 4.53 30.38 8.86
CA ASP A 216 5.98 30.32 9.10
C ASP A 216 6.49 28.99 9.71
N GLY A 217 5.81 27.88 9.39
CA GLY A 217 6.18 26.54 9.84
C GLY A 217 5.58 26.13 11.19
N VAL A 218 4.73 26.96 11.80
CA VAL A 218 4.05 26.63 13.07
C VAL A 218 2.71 25.94 12.78
N PRO A 219 2.60 24.62 12.97
CA PRO A 219 1.34 23.91 12.75
C PRO A 219 0.31 24.28 13.83
N MET A 220 -0.98 24.22 13.46
CA MET A 220 -2.08 24.50 14.40
C MET A 220 -2.19 23.39 15.46
N VAL A 221 -1.99 22.14 15.05
CA VAL A 221 -1.85 20.97 15.92
C VAL A 221 -0.53 20.31 15.59
N ASP A 222 0.23 19.93 16.62
CA ASP A 222 1.47 19.21 16.44
C ASP A 222 1.28 17.93 15.61
N GLU A 223 2.14 17.75 14.62
CA GLU A 223 1.97 16.72 13.60
C GLU A 223 2.06 15.29 14.15
N PHE A 224 2.74 15.08 15.29
CA PHE A 224 2.75 13.79 15.97
C PHE A 224 1.34 13.41 16.44
N TRP A 225 0.60 14.34 17.04
CA TRP A 225 -0.77 14.07 17.51
C TRP A 225 -1.73 13.85 16.35
N VAL A 226 -1.56 14.58 15.24
CA VAL A 226 -2.35 14.35 14.02
C VAL A 226 -2.07 12.97 13.44
N LEU A 227 -0.80 12.56 13.39
CA LEU A 227 -0.39 11.23 12.90
C LEU A 227 -0.87 10.09 13.82
N LEU A 228 -0.82 10.29 15.13
CA LEU A 228 -1.33 9.34 16.11
C LEU A 228 -2.86 9.20 15.98
N ALA A 229 -3.59 10.30 15.86
CA ALA A 229 -5.03 10.31 15.65
C ALA A 229 -5.41 9.63 14.34
N TYR A 230 -4.69 9.92 13.24
CA TYR A 230 -4.87 9.24 11.96
C TYR A 230 -4.68 7.72 12.07
N THR A 231 -3.63 7.30 12.77
CA THR A 231 -3.32 5.88 12.98
C THR A 231 -4.40 5.19 13.82
N ALA A 232 -4.80 5.81 14.94
CA ALA A 232 -5.83 5.28 15.83
C ALA A 232 -7.19 5.19 15.11
N TYR A 233 -7.58 6.24 14.38
CA TYR A 233 -8.80 6.25 13.59
C TYR A 233 -8.81 5.15 12.51
N SER A 234 -7.70 5.00 11.78
CA SER A 234 -7.55 3.94 10.77
C SER A 234 -7.64 2.54 11.40
N GLY A 235 -7.08 2.36 12.59
CA GLY A 235 -7.20 1.10 13.34
C GLY A 235 -8.62 0.80 13.80
N ILE A 236 -9.31 1.78 14.39
CA ILE A 236 -10.70 1.63 14.87
C ILE A 236 -11.64 1.34 13.71
N THR A 237 -11.55 2.10 12.62
CA THR A 237 -12.40 1.88 11.43
C THR A 237 -12.16 0.51 10.80
N SER A 238 -10.90 0.06 10.74
CA SER A 238 -10.56 -1.30 10.29
C SER A 238 -11.17 -2.38 11.17
N ALA A 239 -11.05 -2.24 12.50
CA ALA A 239 -11.59 -3.21 13.46
C ALA A 239 -13.13 -3.28 13.39
N LEU A 240 -13.79 -2.13 13.33
CA LEU A 240 -15.26 -2.05 13.24
C LEU A 240 -15.78 -2.65 11.92
N ALA A 241 -15.10 -2.41 10.79
CA ALA A 241 -15.47 -3.04 9.52
C ALA A 241 -15.35 -4.56 9.58
N ILE A 242 -14.22 -5.09 10.07
CA ILE A 242 -14.04 -6.55 10.21
C ILE A 242 -15.16 -7.16 11.06
N GLN A 243 -15.53 -6.50 12.15
CA GLN A 243 -16.58 -6.99 13.03
C GLN A 243 -17.95 -6.95 12.38
N MET A 244 -18.31 -5.85 11.70
CA MET A 244 -19.60 -5.73 11.01
C MET A 244 -19.72 -6.72 9.85
N ASP A 245 -18.66 -6.88 9.08
CA ASP A 245 -18.62 -7.72 7.90
C ASP A 245 -18.70 -9.21 8.27
N MET A 246 -18.02 -9.61 9.35
CA MET A 246 -18.13 -10.96 9.91
C MET A 246 -19.55 -11.28 10.41
N ILE A 247 -20.22 -10.30 11.04
CA ILE A 247 -21.60 -10.46 11.49
C ILE A 247 -22.54 -10.61 10.28
N CYS A 248 -22.39 -9.78 9.25
CA CYS A 248 -23.22 -9.87 8.03
C CYS A 248 -23.06 -11.22 7.33
N SER A 249 -21.83 -11.69 7.10
CA SER A 249 -21.61 -13.00 6.47
C SER A 249 -22.14 -14.16 7.33
N PHE A 250 -22.03 -14.07 8.66
CA PHE A 250 -22.61 -15.07 9.55
C PHE A 250 -24.14 -15.11 9.46
N VAL A 251 -24.78 -13.93 9.36
CA VAL A 251 -26.25 -13.82 9.23
C VAL A 251 -26.73 -14.33 7.87
N GLU A 252 -26.04 -14.03 6.76
CA GLU A 252 -26.37 -14.57 5.43
C GLU A 252 -26.24 -16.09 5.39
N LEU A 253 -25.13 -16.65 5.89
CA LEU A 253 -24.95 -18.10 6.00
C LEU A 253 -26.01 -18.77 6.89
N TYR A 254 -26.44 -18.09 7.96
CA TYR A 254 -27.51 -18.61 8.81
C TYR A 254 -28.84 -18.59 8.07
N LEU A 255 -29.16 -17.53 7.32
CA LEU A 255 -30.41 -17.40 6.56
C LEU A 255 -30.50 -18.33 5.35
N GLU A 256 -29.39 -18.66 4.68
CA GLU A 256 -29.38 -19.63 3.57
C GLU A 256 -29.59 -21.09 4.02
N ASN A 257 -29.39 -21.38 5.30
CA ASN A 257 -29.58 -22.71 5.88
C ASN A 257 -31.00 -22.95 6.44
N PHE A 258 -31.94 -22.02 6.25
CA PHE A 258 -33.36 -22.14 6.61
C PHE A 258 -34.27 -21.81 5.42
#